data_AF-A0A0S8BXQ7-F1
#
_entry.id   AF-A0A0S8BXQ7-F1
#
_cell.length_a   1.000
_cell.length_b   1.000
_cell.length_c   1.000
_cell.angle_alpha   90.00
_cell.angle_beta   90.00
_cell.angle_gamma   90.00
#
_symmetry.space_group_name_H-M   'P 1'
#
loop_
_entity.id
_entity.type
_entity.pdbx_description
1 polymer ?
#
loop_
_entity_poly.entity_id
_entity_poly.type
_entity_poly.pdbx_seq_one_letter_code
_entity_poly.pdbx_strand_id
1 'polypeptide(L)'
;MMRQARKHAIRMLSLFVGAFIATLASGASAQRILMASPTCEELTIMDFLARLDEEEGRYKRGLDAQGRRELSQLRREVCAPYVGYRVTRHPTTTWSNGRSIVRGYLELNHPNGRIAKSRSGEWFYPSGARAKSALGQWEYANGLLARAPTGEWYTREGKYVEDADAWRAKACDYLGKQLCPIGKADEDLLAVTMMGLINEVAPPKQEARPEKDDKGKDEKSKKDEDGSEKAD
;
A
#
# COMPACT_ATOMS: atom_id res chain seq x y z
N MET A 1 5.71 30.17 68.11
CA MET A 1 4.79 30.26 69.26
C MET A 1 4.00 31.56 69.13
N MET A 2 2.66 31.45 69.05
CA MET A 2 1.63 32.45 69.41
C MET A 2 1.61 33.79 68.65
N ARG A 3 0.50 34.48 68.36
CA ARG A 3 -0.98 34.35 68.41
C ARG A 3 -1.43 35.67 67.73
N GLN A 4 -2.16 35.68 66.62
CA GLN A 4 -3.63 35.70 66.57
C GLN A 4 -4.29 36.90 67.29
N ALA A 5 -4.76 37.90 66.53
CA ALA A 5 -6.02 38.65 66.78
C ALA A 5 -6.26 39.67 65.63
N ARG A 6 -7.26 39.47 64.75
CA ARG A 6 -8.67 39.96 64.85
C ARG A 6 -8.77 41.47 64.52
N LYS A 7 -9.71 42.02 63.75
CA LYS A 7 -10.99 41.57 63.17
C LYS A 7 -11.65 42.79 62.47
N HIS A 8 -12.40 42.53 61.38
CA HIS A 8 -13.62 43.24 60.93
C HIS A 8 -13.51 44.73 60.53
N ALA A 9 -14.22 45.31 59.56
CA ALA A 9 -15.28 44.94 58.62
C ALA A 9 -15.28 46.09 57.56
N ILE A 10 -15.80 45.98 56.33
CA ILE A 10 -17.17 46.31 55.90
C ILE A 10 -17.07 46.26 54.35
N ARG A 11 -17.58 45.23 53.65
CA ARG A 11 -18.93 45.15 53.02
C ARG A 11 -19.38 46.41 52.27
N MET A 12 -19.31 46.37 50.94
CA MET A 12 -20.25 46.97 49.95
C MET A 12 -19.81 46.40 48.58
N LEU A 13 -20.42 45.35 48.03
CA LEU A 13 -21.78 45.24 47.46
C LEU A 13 -21.94 46.07 46.18
N SER A 14 -21.96 45.38 45.03
CA SER A 14 -22.73 45.63 43.78
C SER A 14 -21.91 45.18 42.56
N LEU A 15 -22.19 44.00 42.02
CA LEU A 15 -23.20 43.80 40.95
C LEU A 15 -22.83 44.53 39.67
N PHE A 16 -22.04 43.88 38.81
CA PHE A 16 -22.25 43.97 37.36
C PHE A 16 -22.24 42.54 36.80
N VAL A 17 -23.44 41.96 36.82
CA VAL A 17 -23.86 40.93 35.88
C VAL A 17 -23.92 41.63 34.51
N GLY A 18 -23.06 41.21 33.60
CA GLY A 18 -23.01 41.70 32.23
C GLY A 18 -22.49 40.58 31.34
N ALA A 19 -23.42 39.79 30.83
CA ALA A 19 -23.18 38.72 29.89
C ALA A 19 -22.42 39.25 28.66
N PHE A 20 -21.22 38.74 28.43
CA PHE A 20 -20.62 38.69 27.10
C PHE A 20 -20.28 37.23 26.79
N ILE A 21 -21.33 36.48 26.52
CA ILE A 21 -21.27 35.26 25.72
C ILE A 21 -20.99 35.75 24.29
N ALA A 22 -19.72 35.98 23.98
CA ALA A 22 -19.24 35.98 22.61
C ALA A 22 -18.60 34.61 22.39
N THR A 23 -19.45 33.67 21.96
CA THR A 23 -19.08 32.49 21.17
C THR A 23 -18.18 32.91 20.02
N LEU A 24 -16.88 32.99 20.28
CA LEU A 24 -15.88 32.76 19.25
C LEU A 24 -15.97 31.28 18.94
N ALA A 25 -16.84 30.97 17.98
CA ALA A 25 -16.77 29.78 17.18
C ALA A 25 -15.28 29.58 16.86
N SER A 26 -14.69 28.62 17.57
CA SER A 26 -13.43 28.04 17.18
C SER A 26 -13.75 27.41 15.85
N GLY A 27 -13.54 28.18 14.78
CA GLY A 27 -13.55 27.68 13.43
C GLY A 27 -12.59 26.51 13.48
N ALA A 28 -13.16 25.31 13.53
CA ALA A 28 -12.47 24.11 13.17
C ALA A 28 -11.99 24.41 11.76
N SER A 29 -10.75 24.90 11.67
CA SER A 29 -9.98 24.81 10.46
C SER A 29 -9.97 23.31 10.20
N ALA A 30 -10.90 22.89 9.36
CA ALA A 30 -10.75 21.69 8.57
C ALA A 30 -9.46 21.96 7.79
N GLN A 31 -8.33 21.69 8.44
CA GLN A 31 -7.08 21.44 7.77
C GLN A 31 -7.48 20.40 6.75
N ARG A 32 -7.62 20.82 5.50
CA ARG A 32 -7.57 19.93 4.36
C ARG A 32 -6.17 19.35 4.46
N ILE A 33 -6.03 18.29 5.26
CA ILE A 33 -4.86 17.45 5.23
C ILE A 33 -4.86 16.97 3.79
N LEU A 34 -3.93 17.47 2.98
CA LEU A 34 -3.68 16.92 1.67
C LEU A 34 -3.21 15.50 1.95
N MET A 35 -4.17 14.58 1.99
CA MET A 35 -3.91 13.17 2.12
C MET A 35 -3.17 12.82 0.84
N ALA A 36 -1.86 12.58 0.95
CA ALA A 36 -1.10 12.03 -0.15
C ALA A 36 -1.80 10.73 -0.58
N SER A 37 -2.00 10.54 -1.88
CA SER A 37 -2.46 9.25 -2.40
C SER A 37 -1.30 8.25 -2.33
N PRO A 38 -1.55 6.98 -1.96
CA PRO A 38 -0.50 5.97 -1.99
C PRO A 38 -0.01 5.78 -3.42
N THR A 39 1.28 5.49 -3.60
CA THR A 39 1.81 5.21 -4.94
C THR A 39 1.54 3.76 -5.35
N CYS A 40 1.69 3.46 -6.64
CA CYS A 40 1.55 2.10 -7.14
C CYS A 40 2.61 1.16 -6.53
N GLU A 41 3.85 1.66 -6.38
CA GLU A 41 4.97 0.96 -5.79
C GLU A 41 4.68 0.61 -4.33
N GLU A 42 4.19 1.58 -3.55
CA GLU A 42 3.85 1.38 -2.14
C GLU A 42 2.77 0.31 -1.96
N LEU A 43 1.71 0.35 -2.77
CA LEU A 43 0.65 -0.67 -2.75
C LEU A 43 1.15 -2.04 -3.21
N THR A 44 2.12 -2.06 -4.12
CA THR A 44 2.74 -3.31 -4.58
C THR A 44 3.60 -3.91 -3.47
N ILE A 45 4.40 -3.10 -2.75
CA ILE A 45 5.16 -3.54 -1.57
C ILE A 45 4.21 -4.11 -0.51
N MET A 46 3.11 -3.42 -0.22
CA MET A 46 2.10 -3.93 0.72
C MET A 46 1.53 -5.29 0.31
N ASP A 47 1.23 -5.52 -0.98
CA ASP A 47 0.73 -6.82 -1.47
C ASP A 47 1.77 -7.93 -1.31
N PHE A 48 3.04 -7.66 -1.62
CA PHE A 48 4.12 -8.61 -1.39
C PHE A 48 4.29 -8.95 0.08
N LEU A 49 4.31 -7.94 0.96
CA LEU A 49 4.41 -8.15 2.39
C LEU A 49 3.22 -8.96 2.92
N ALA A 50 2.01 -8.70 2.44
CA ALA A 50 0.83 -9.46 2.84
C ALA A 50 0.88 -10.94 2.43
N ARG A 51 1.60 -11.28 1.36
CA ARG A 51 1.82 -12.68 0.94
C ARG A 51 2.97 -13.34 1.70
N LEU A 52 4.02 -12.56 1.97
CA LEU A 52 5.19 -13.00 2.73
C LEU A 52 4.88 -13.18 4.22
N ASP A 53 3.82 -12.56 4.72
CA ASP A 53 3.37 -12.67 6.11
C ASP A 53 2.90 -14.10 6.42
N GLU A 54 3.60 -14.75 7.35
CA GLU A 54 3.38 -16.16 7.71
C GLU A 54 2.27 -16.33 8.76
N GLU A 55 1.79 -15.24 9.38
CA GLU A 55 0.97 -15.31 10.59
C GLU A 55 -0.54 -15.15 10.34
N GLU A 56 -1.23 -16.29 10.16
CA GLU A 56 -2.63 -16.44 10.57
C GLU A 56 -2.67 -17.04 11.99
N GLY A 57 -2.24 -16.27 12.99
CA GLY A 57 -2.16 -16.72 14.39
C GLY A 57 -3.33 -16.23 15.25
N ARG A 58 -3.69 -16.96 16.31
CA ARG A 58 -4.80 -16.64 17.24
C ARG A 58 -4.74 -15.22 17.85
N TYR A 59 -3.55 -14.63 17.91
CA TYR A 59 -3.29 -13.31 18.53
C TYR A 59 -2.65 -12.28 17.57
N LYS A 60 -2.22 -12.70 16.37
CA LYS A 60 -1.63 -11.82 15.37
C LYS A 60 -2.47 -11.90 14.10
N ARG A 61 -3.12 -10.79 13.77
CA ARG A 61 -4.02 -10.71 12.62
C ARG A 61 -3.19 -10.31 11.41
N GLY A 62 -2.83 -11.27 10.57
CA GLY A 62 -2.53 -11.01 9.17
C GLY A 62 -3.73 -10.37 8.45
N LEU A 63 -3.64 -10.27 7.13
CA LEU A 63 -4.73 -9.72 6.34
C LEU A 63 -5.76 -10.79 6.00
N ASP A 64 -7.01 -10.59 6.39
CA ASP A 64 -8.10 -11.50 6.05
C ASP A 64 -8.39 -11.50 4.53
N ALA A 65 -9.24 -12.43 4.08
CA ALA A 65 -9.55 -12.57 2.66
C ALA A 65 -10.16 -11.28 2.06
N GLN A 66 -10.94 -10.55 2.85
CA GLN A 66 -11.56 -9.30 2.43
C GLN A 66 -10.52 -8.18 2.29
N GLY A 67 -9.65 -8.00 3.29
CA GLY A 67 -8.56 -7.03 3.23
C GLY A 67 -7.61 -7.30 2.07
N ARG A 68 -7.29 -8.57 1.78
CA ARG A 68 -6.45 -8.94 0.62
C ARG A 68 -7.11 -8.53 -0.70
N ARG A 69 -8.42 -8.73 -0.84
CA ARG A 69 -9.18 -8.29 -2.01
C ARG A 69 -9.18 -6.78 -2.15
N GLU A 70 -9.40 -6.04 -1.06
CA GLU A 70 -9.41 -4.58 -1.04
C GLU A 70 -8.05 -4.00 -1.42
N LEU A 71 -6.97 -4.52 -0.85
CA LEU A 71 -5.61 -4.10 -1.21
C LEU A 71 -5.32 -4.34 -2.69
N SER A 72 -5.67 -5.53 -3.20
CA SER A 72 -5.55 -5.86 -4.63
C SER A 72 -6.39 -4.95 -5.53
N GLN A 73 -7.60 -4.60 -5.11
CA GLN A 73 -8.48 -3.70 -5.85
C GLN A 73 -7.91 -2.28 -5.89
N LEU A 74 -7.53 -1.73 -4.73
CA LEU A 74 -6.91 -0.41 -4.65
C LEU A 74 -5.64 -0.33 -5.50
N ARG A 75 -4.82 -1.38 -5.47
CA ARG A 75 -3.64 -1.48 -6.34
C ARG A 75 -4.03 -1.41 -7.82
N ARG A 76 -5.07 -2.11 -8.27
CA ARG A 76 -5.55 -2.01 -9.67
C ARG A 76 -6.08 -0.62 -10.00
N GLU A 77 -6.77 0.04 -9.07
CA GLU A 77 -7.29 1.39 -9.26
C GLU A 77 -6.17 2.43 -9.38
N VAL A 78 -5.10 2.30 -8.59
CA VAL A 78 -3.97 3.23 -8.57
C VAL A 78 -2.93 2.91 -9.65
N CYS A 79 -2.66 1.64 -9.92
CA CYS A 79 -1.65 1.19 -10.87
C CYS A 79 -2.15 1.03 -12.31
N ALA A 80 -3.46 1.18 -12.58
CA ALA A 80 -3.96 1.07 -13.94
C ALA A 80 -3.31 2.17 -14.82
N PRO A 81 -2.75 1.81 -15.99
CA PRO A 81 -2.34 2.82 -16.95
C PRO A 81 -3.58 3.65 -17.31
N TYR A 82 -3.46 4.97 -17.27
CA TYR A 82 -4.54 5.92 -17.63
C TYR A 82 -4.89 5.79 -19.12
N VAL A 83 -5.55 4.70 -19.51
CA VAL A 83 -5.99 4.47 -20.89
C VAL A 83 -7.43 4.95 -21.02
N GLY A 84 -7.59 6.18 -21.50
CA GLY A 84 -8.77 6.67 -22.23
C GLY A 84 -10.09 6.87 -21.48
N TYR A 85 -10.31 6.28 -20.31
CA TYR A 85 -11.53 6.50 -19.54
C TYR A 85 -11.30 7.50 -18.42
N ARG A 86 -12.16 8.53 -18.36
CA ARG A 86 -12.23 9.47 -17.25
C ARG A 86 -12.32 8.68 -15.94
N VAL A 87 -11.21 8.57 -15.21
CA VAL A 87 -11.21 8.11 -13.82
C VAL A 87 -11.83 9.24 -13.00
N THR A 88 -13.16 9.29 -12.96
CA THR A 88 -13.92 10.21 -12.11
C THR A 88 -13.93 9.78 -10.64
N ARG A 89 -13.34 8.62 -10.31
CA ARG A 89 -13.17 8.19 -8.92
C ARG A 89 -11.86 8.74 -8.40
N HIS A 90 -11.95 9.66 -7.45
CA HIS A 90 -10.81 9.94 -6.58
C HIS A 90 -10.39 8.61 -5.93
N PRO A 91 -9.09 8.30 -5.87
CA PRO A 91 -8.63 7.06 -5.25
C PRO A 91 -9.19 7.00 -3.83
N THR A 92 -9.72 5.83 -3.48
CA THR A 92 -10.33 5.62 -2.17
C THR A 92 -9.32 6.01 -1.10
N THR A 93 -9.71 6.86 -0.14
CA THR A 93 -8.83 7.33 0.94
C THR A 93 -8.98 6.51 2.22
N THR A 94 -9.97 5.62 2.25
CA THR A 94 -10.29 4.72 3.36
C THR A 94 -10.52 3.29 2.88
N TRP A 95 -10.25 2.32 3.74
CA TRP A 95 -10.65 0.93 3.56
C TRP A 95 -12.17 0.78 3.77
N SER A 96 -12.76 -0.36 3.39
CA SER A 96 -14.22 -0.56 3.52
C SER A 96 -14.71 -0.47 4.97
N ASN A 97 -13.82 -0.74 5.93
CA ASN A 97 -14.06 -0.63 7.37
C ASN A 97 -13.91 0.82 7.92
N GLY A 98 -13.78 1.82 7.05
CA GLY A 98 -13.69 3.24 7.38
C GLY A 98 -12.31 3.71 7.86
N ARG A 99 -11.30 2.83 7.90
CA ARG A 99 -9.94 3.22 8.33
C ARG A 99 -9.20 3.92 7.19
N SER A 100 -8.46 4.97 7.50
CA SER A 100 -7.67 5.71 6.49
C SER A 100 -6.54 4.86 5.92
N ILE A 101 -6.42 4.84 4.60
CA ILE A 101 -5.31 4.19 3.87
C ILE A 101 -4.01 4.93 4.14
N VAL A 102 -4.05 6.26 4.06
CA VAL A 102 -2.92 7.15 4.35
C VAL A 102 -3.24 7.96 5.61
N ARG A 103 -2.27 8.08 6.53
CA ARG A 103 -2.41 8.83 7.78
C ARG A 103 -1.37 9.95 7.87
N GLY A 104 -1.81 11.18 7.65
CA GLY A 104 -0.88 12.30 7.49
C GLY A 104 -0.15 12.21 6.14
N TYR A 105 1.01 12.86 6.00
CA TYR A 105 1.64 13.01 4.68
C TYR A 105 2.44 11.79 4.18
N LEU A 106 2.79 10.81 5.04
CA LEU A 106 3.78 9.76 4.69
C LEU A 106 3.59 8.41 5.42
N GLU A 107 2.47 8.20 6.10
CA GLU A 107 2.20 6.94 6.82
C GLU A 107 1.11 6.17 6.07
N LEU A 108 1.34 4.89 5.83
CA LEU A 108 0.38 3.99 5.19
C LEU A 108 -0.14 3.00 6.21
N ASN A 109 -1.41 2.61 6.08
CA ASN A 109 -2.02 1.57 6.90
C ASN A 109 -2.48 0.40 6.05
N HIS A 110 -2.33 -0.82 6.56
CA HIS A 110 -3.00 -2.00 6.05
C HIS A 110 -4.52 -1.92 6.27
N PRO A 111 -5.33 -2.71 5.54
CA PRO A 111 -6.79 -2.76 5.75
C PRO A 111 -7.19 -3.19 7.16
N ASN A 112 -6.38 -4.02 7.83
CA ASN A 112 -6.57 -4.38 9.24
C ASN A 112 -6.20 -3.23 10.21
N GLY A 113 -5.87 -2.04 9.69
CA GLY A 113 -5.46 -0.78 10.33
C GLY A 113 -4.18 -0.81 11.14
N ARG A 114 -3.32 -1.80 10.94
CA ARG A 114 -1.92 -1.70 11.37
C ARG A 114 -1.16 -0.83 10.40
N ILE A 115 -0.10 -0.21 10.90
CA ILE A 115 0.81 0.58 10.06
C ILE A 115 1.45 -0.37 9.05
N ALA A 116 1.50 0.04 7.79
CA ALA A 116 2.22 -0.61 6.71
C ALA A 116 3.56 0.07 6.44
N LYS A 117 3.56 1.41 6.43
CA LYS A 117 4.75 2.26 6.27
C LYS A 117 4.72 3.38 7.29
N SER A 118 5.80 3.56 8.03
CA SER A 118 5.93 4.69 8.95
C SER A 118 6.48 5.93 8.25
N ARG A 119 6.38 7.09 8.91
CA ARG A 119 7.00 8.34 8.43
C ARG A 119 8.53 8.28 8.39
N SER A 120 9.15 7.41 9.17
CA SER A 120 10.59 7.14 9.15
C SER A 120 11.02 6.24 7.98
N GLY A 121 10.08 5.73 7.18
CA GLY A 121 10.36 4.84 6.04
C GLY A 121 10.54 3.37 6.43
N GLU A 122 10.10 2.98 7.64
CA GLU A 122 10.04 1.58 8.05
C GLU A 122 8.83 0.90 7.42
N TRP A 123 8.96 -0.38 7.08
CA TRP A 123 7.88 -1.20 6.55
C TRP A 123 7.48 -2.27 7.55
N PHE A 124 6.19 -2.60 7.56
CA PHE A 124 5.60 -3.56 8.47
C PHE A 124 4.69 -4.54 7.73
N TYR A 125 4.74 -5.80 8.14
CA TYR A 125 3.80 -6.84 7.73
C TYR A 125 2.39 -6.55 8.26
N PRO A 126 1.32 -7.09 7.64
CA PRO A 126 -0.03 -7.00 8.20
C PRO A 126 -0.13 -7.55 9.62
N SER A 127 0.64 -8.58 9.99
CA SER A 127 0.78 -9.11 11.35
C SER A 127 1.39 -8.13 12.35
N GLY A 128 1.97 -7.02 11.86
CA GLY A 128 2.68 -5.99 12.61
C GLY A 128 4.14 -6.30 12.91
N ALA A 129 4.66 -7.44 12.45
CA ALA A 129 6.11 -7.65 12.42
C ALA A 129 6.77 -6.59 11.53
N ARG A 130 8.00 -6.19 11.87
CA ARG A 130 8.76 -5.24 11.06
C ARG A 130 9.35 -5.98 9.87
N ALA A 131 9.19 -5.41 8.68
CA ALA A 131 9.76 -5.91 7.44
C ALA A 131 11.02 -5.15 7.04
N LYS A 132 11.04 -3.82 7.23
CA LYS A 132 12.21 -2.96 6.97
C LYS A 132 12.43 -2.02 8.13
N SER A 133 13.68 -1.91 8.60
CA SER A 133 14.09 -0.89 9.56
C SER A 133 14.38 0.46 8.90
N ALA A 134 14.45 1.53 9.70
CA ALA A 134 14.84 2.85 9.22
C ALA A 134 16.27 2.88 8.65
N LEU A 135 17.12 1.92 9.03
CA LEU A 135 18.49 1.76 8.55
C LEU A 135 18.58 0.91 7.26
N GLY A 136 17.45 0.47 6.69
CA GLY A 136 17.43 -0.26 5.42
C GLY A 136 17.60 -1.78 5.54
N GLN A 137 17.77 -2.31 6.74
CA GLN A 137 17.76 -3.77 6.99
C GLN A 137 16.36 -4.34 6.73
N TRP A 138 16.29 -5.45 6.01
CA TRP A 138 15.05 -6.21 5.79
C TRP A 138 15.01 -7.48 6.64
N GLU A 139 13.86 -7.76 7.23
CA GLU A 139 13.58 -8.91 8.10
C GLU A 139 12.36 -9.66 7.56
N TYR A 140 12.34 -10.98 7.69
CA TYR A 140 11.16 -11.81 7.47
C TYR A 140 10.18 -11.69 8.65
N ALA A 141 8.93 -12.10 8.46
CA ALA A 141 7.91 -12.05 9.52
C ALA A 141 8.28 -12.90 10.75
N ASN A 142 9.09 -13.94 10.57
CA ASN A 142 9.63 -14.78 11.64
C ASN A 142 10.80 -14.13 12.42
N GLY A 143 11.23 -12.91 12.04
CA GLY A 143 12.31 -12.15 12.66
C GLY A 143 13.71 -12.47 12.13
N LEU A 144 13.86 -13.39 11.19
CA LEU A 144 15.15 -13.67 10.55
C LEU A 144 15.51 -12.58 9.55
N LEU A 145 16.81 -12.33 9.41
CA LEU A 145 17.34 -11.36 8.46
C LEU A 145 17.03 -11.81 7.02
N ALA A 146 16.58 -10.89 6.18
CA ALA A 146 16.37 -11.11 4.75
C ALA A 146 17.42 -10.39 3.91
N ARG A 147 17.72 -9.13 4.27
CA ARG A 147 18.77 -8.32 3.65
C ARG A 147 19.51 -7.51 4.71
N ALA A 148 20.82 -7.67 4.78
CA ALA A 148 21.68 -6.85 5.61
C ALA A 148 21.84 -5.42 5.03
N PRO A 149 22.13 -4.41 5.85
CA PRO A 149 22.49 -3.08 5.35
C PRO A 149 23.71 -3.08 4.41
N THR A 150 24.60 -4.06 4.57
CA THR A 150 25.79 -4.32 3.74
C THR A 150 25.44 -4.88 2.35
N GLY A 151 24.20 -5.32 2.13
CA GLY A 151 23.73 -5.87 0.86
C GLY A 151 23.67 -7.40 0.78
N GLU A 152 24.10 -8.10 1.83
CA GLU A 152 24.02 -9.56 1.93
C GLU A 152 22.56 -10.03 2.03
N TRP A 153 22.26 -11.17 1.42
CA TRP A 153 20.91 -11.73 1.32
C TRP A 153 20.81 -13.09 2.01
N TYR A 154 19.66 -13.34 2.60
CA TYR A 154 19.38 -14.58 3.31
C TYR A 154 17.99 -15.13 2.97
N THR A 155 17.84 -16.45 2.95
CA THR A 155 16.54 -17.12 2.81
C THR A 155 15.73 -17.01 4.10
N ARG A 156 14.45 -17.35 4.02
CA ARG A 156 13.55 -17.38 5.18
C ARG A 156 13.99 -18.33 6.30
N GLU A 157 14.82 -19.32 5.98
CA GLU A 157 15.44 -20.26 6.93
C GLU A 157 16.79 -19.75 7.47
N GLY A 158 17.20 -18.52 7.11
CA GLY A 158 18.45 -17.90 7.54
C GLY A 158 19.69 -18.36 6.78
N LYS A 159 19.53 -19.02 5.62
CA LYS A 159 20.67 -19.46 4.79
C LYS A 159 21.16 -18.31 3.93
N TYR A 160 22.47 -18.17 3.78
CA TYR A 160 23.06 -17.17 2.89
C TYR A 160 22.71 -17.46 1.42
N VAL A 161 22.44 -16.40 0.65
CA VAL A 161 22.16 -16.47 -0.79
C VAL A 161 23.42 -16.11 -1.56
N GLU A 162 24.07 -17.12 -2.16
CA GLU A 162 25.35 -16.96 -2.86
C GLU A 162 25.24 -16.09 -4.12
N ASP A 163 24.21 -16.31 -4.94
CA ASP A 163 24.02 -15.60 -6.23
C ASP A 163 22.98 -14.47 -6.14
N ALA A 164 23.20 -13.51 -5.24
CA ALA A 164 22.29 -12.38 -5.05
C ALA A 164 22.03 -11.57 -6.35
N ASP A 165 23.04 -11.44 -7.21
CA ASP A 165 22.92 -10.73 -8.49
C ASP A 165 22.01 -11.45 -9.49
N ALA A 166 22.04 -12.79 -9.50
CA ALA A 166 21.13 -13.59 -10.33
C ALA A 166 19.68 -13.41 -9.88
N TRP A 167 19.43 -13.39 -8.56
CA TRP A 167 18.12 -13.11 -8.00
C TRP A 167 17.65 -11.68 -8.27
N ARG A 168 18.57 -10.72 -8.22
CA ARG A 168 18.30 -9.32 -8.58
C ARG A 168 17.88 -9.21 -10.05
N ALA A 169 18.59 -9.88 -10.96
CA ALA A 169 18.23 -9.93 -12.38
C ALA A 169 16.84 -10.56 -12.58
N LYS A 170 16.54 -11.69 -11.91
CA LYS A 170 15.20 -12.30 -11.93
C LYS A 170 14.11 -11.36 -11.41
N ALA A 171 14.37 -10.64 -10.31
CA ALA A 171 13.44 -9.66 -9.76
C ALA A 171 13.22 -8.49 -10.74
N CYS A 172 14.26 -8.04 -11.42
CA CYS A 172 14.15 -7.06 -12.50
C CYS A 172 13.29 -7.55 -13.66
N ASP A 173 13.52 -8.79 -14.12
CA ASP A 173 12.74 -9.39 -15.20
C ASP A 173 11.27 -9.62 -14.80
N TYR A 174 11.03 -9.85 -13.50
CA TYR A 174 9.70 -9.97 -12.92
C TYR A 174 8.95 -8.64 -12.96
N LEU A 175 9.57 -7.56 -12.46
CA LEU A 175 8.99 -6.21 -12.45
C LEU A 175 8.88 -5.60 -13.85
N GLY A 176 9.72 -6.05 -14.78
CA GLY A 176 9.76 -5.58 -16.16
C GLY A 176 10.79 -4.47 -16.38
N LYS A 177 11.28 -4.37 -17.63
CA LYS A 177 12.41 -3.51 -18.02
C LYS A 177 12.23 -2.03 -17.70
N GLN A 178 11.00 -1.54 -17.56
CA GLN A 178 10.70 -0.14 -17.25
C GLN A 178 11.02 0.23 -15.80
N LEU A 179 10.99 -0.75 -14.89
CA LEU A 179 11.24 -0.55 -13.46
C LEU A 179 12.67 -0.90 -13.03
N CYS A 180 13.51 -1.41 -13.95
CA CYS A 180 14.88 -1.85 -13.60
C CYS A 180 16.10 -1.17 -14.25
N PRO A 181 16.03 -0.02 -14.94
CA PRO A 181 17.26 0.71 -15.23
C PRO A 181 17.73 1.44 -13.96
N ILE A 182 18.80 0.91 -13.38
CA ILE A 182 19.91 1.59 -12.70
C ILE A 182 19.55 3.00 -12.18
N GLY A 183 19.13 3.09 -10.91
CA GLY A 183 19.18 4.32 -10.13
C GLY A 183 17.86 4.97 -9.69
N LYS A 184 16.68 4.45 -10.08
CA LYS A 184 15.36 5.00 -9.65
C LYS A 184 14.24 3.98 -9.43
N ALA A 185 14.51 2.68 -9.48
CA ALA A 185 13.58 1.71 -8.93
C ALA A 185 13.54 1.93 -7.41
N ASP A 186 12.36 1.99 -6.79
CA ASP A 186 12.26 2.03 -5.33
C ASP A 186 12.99 0.79 -4.79
N GLU A 187 14.13 0.98 -4.13
CA GLU A 187 14.98 -0.13 -3.65
C GLU A 187 14.18 -1.09 -2.77
N ASP A 188 13.13 -0.57 -2.13
CA ASP A 188 12.20 -1.32 -1.32
C ASP A 188 11.33 -2.28 -2.13
N LEU A 189 10.87 -1.85 -3.31
CA LEU A 189 10.09 -2.70 -4.20
C LEU A 189 10.96 -3.82 -4.78
N LEU A 190 12.19 -3.51 -5.18
CA LEU A 190 13.14 -4.53 -5.63
C LEU A 190 13.44 -5.51 -4.50
N ALA A 191 13.69 -5.01 -3.28
CA ALA A 191 14.04 -5.84 -2.15
C ALA A 191 12.91 -6.80 -1.78
N VAL A 192 11.68 -6.32 -1.65
CA VAL A 192 10.54 -7.19 -1.31
C VAL A 192 10.21 -8.18 -2.44
N THR A 193 10.47 -7.81 -3.71
CA THR A 193 10.32 -8.74 -4.84
C THR A 193 11.35 -9.85 -4.77
N MET A 194 12.61 -9.53 -4.47
CA MET A 194 13.66 -10.53 -4.24
C MET A 194 13.29 -11.46 -3.08
N MET A 195 12.83 -10.91 -1.94
CA MET A 195 12.32 -11.71 -0.82
C MET A 195 11.19 -12.65 -1.27
N GLY A 196 10.26 -12.15 -2.08
CA GLY A 196 9.17 -12.94 -2.65
C GLY A 196 9.66 -14.08 -3.54
N LEU A 197 10.62 -13.81 -4.44
CA LEU A 197 11.13 -14.79 -5.40
C LEU A 197 12.03 -15.85 -4.75
N ILE A 198 12.92 -15.45 -3.84
CA ILE A 198 13.83 -16.37 -3.12
C ILE A 198 13.01 -17.43 -2.36
N ASN A 199 11.83 -17.05 -1.86
CA ASN A 199 10.97 -17.93 -1.08
C ASN A 199 9.76 -18.46 -1.88
N GLU A 200 9.72 -18.27 -3.20
CA GLU A 200 8.63 -18.74 -4.09
C GLU A 200 7.22 -18.22 -3.72
N VAL A 201 7.14 -17.06 -3.07
CA VAL A 201 5.88 -16.41 -2.61
C VAL A 201 5.43 -15.28 -3.54
N ALA A 202 6.25 -14.90 -4.52
CA ALA A 202 5.91 -13.85 -5.47
C ALA A 202 4.62 -14.19 -6.25
N PRO A 203 3.75 -13.21 -6.56
CA PRO A 203 2.57 -13.45 -7.40
C PRO A 203 2.99 -14.09 -8.74
N PRO A 204 2.17 -14.96 -9.34
CA PRO A 204 2.46 -15.43 -10.70
C PRO A 204 2.53 -14.22 -11.62
N LYS A 205 3.60 -14.15 -12.44
CA LYS A 205 3.71 -13.12 -13.47
C LYS A 205 2.49 -13.25 -14.36
N GLN A 206 1.68 -12.20 -14.46
CA GLN A 206 0.62 -12.17 -15.47
C GLN A 206 1.33 -12.11 -16.82
N GLU A 207 1.41 -13.25 -17.49
CA GLU A 207 1.80 -13.28 -18.90
C GLU A 207 0.86 -12.33 -19.62
N ALA A 208 1.42 -11.35 -20.33
CA ALA A 208 0.65 -10.54 -21.24
C ALA A 208 -0.07 -11.52 -22.16
N ARG A 209 -1.41 -11.54 -22.11
CA ARG A 209 -2.19 -12.30 -23.09
C ARG A 209 -1.66 -11.85 -24.45
N PRO A 210 -1.27 -12.77 -25.34
CA PRO A 210 -0.86 -12.37 -26.67
C PRO A 210 -2.01 -11.52 -27.25
N GLU A 211 -1.68 -10.29 -27.64
CA GLU A 211 -2.55 -9.46 -28.47
C GLU A 211 -3.02 -10.38 -29.61
N LYS A 212 -4.32 -10.70 -29.62
CA LYS A 212 -4.91 -11.26 -30.83
C LYS A 212 -4.85 -10.12 -31.83
N ASP A 213 -3.87 -10.20 -32.73
CA ASP A 213 -3.84 -9.41 -33.95
C ASP A 213 -5.17 -9.63 -34.68
N ASP A 214 -6.10 -8.69 -34.50
CA ASP A 214 -7.22 -8.48 -35.43
C ASP A 214 -6.63 -7.98 -36.75
N LYS A 215 -6.02 -8.89 -37.51
CA LYS A 215 -5.87 -8.72 -38.95
C LYS A 215 -7.13 -9.26 -39.60
N GLY A 216 -8.12 -8.37 -39.68
CA GLY A 216 -9.08 -8.40 -40.75
C GLY A 216 -8.34 -8.51 -42.08
N LYS A 217 -8.57 -9.60 -42.80
CA LYS A 217 -8.38 -9.67 -44.24
C LYS A 217 -9.74 -9.96 -44.84
N ASP A 218 -10.37 -8.88 -45.30
CA ASP A 218 -11.21 -8.95 -46.48
C ASP A 218 -10.34 -9.45 -47.64
N GLU A 219 -10.75 -10.55 -48.28
CA GLU A 219 -10.50 -10.71 -49.70
C GLU A 219 -11.68 -11.44 -50.36
N LYS A 220 -12.21 -10.76 -51.37
CA LYS A 220 -13.45 -11.00 -52.09
C LYS A 220 -13.08 -11.45 -53.51
N SER A 221 -13.54 -12.63 -53.93
CA SER A 221 -13.65 -13.05 -55.34
C SER A 221 -14.52 -14.33 -55.38
N LYS A 222 -15.83 -14.26 -55.65
CA LYS A 222 -16.57 -14.05 -56.92
C LYS A 222 -16.52 -15.27 -57.87
N LYS A 223 -17.74 -15.72 -58.26
CA LYS A 223 -18.13 -16.57 -59.42
C LYS A 223 -17.89 -18.08 -59.24
N ASP A 224 -18.79 -19.01 -59.57
CA ASP A 224 -19.81 -19.14 -60.64
C ASP A 224 -21.13 -19.77 -60.09
N GLU A 225 -22.34 -19.35 -60.47
CA GLU A 225 -23.19 -19.91 -61.55
C GLU A 225 -23.07 -21.44 -61.76
N ASP A 226 -24.09 -22.24 -61.38
CA ASP A 226 -25.00 -22.97 -62.29
C ASP A 226 -25.91 -24.01 -61.56
N GLY A 227 -27.12 -24.24 -62.10
CA GLY A 227 -28.01 -25.43 -61.89
C GLY A 227 -28.92 -25.47 -60.64
N SER A 228 -30.24 -25.18 -60.73
CA SER A 228 -31.34 -26.16 -60.97
C SER A 228 -31.26 -27.41 -60.07
N GLU A 229 -32.25 -27.83 -59.27
CA GLU A 229 -33.61 -28.25 -59.67
C GLU A 229 -34.38 -28.83 -58.44
N LYS A 230 -35.67 -28.46 -58.29
CA LYS A 230 -36.86 -29.17 -57.73
C LYS A 230 -37.13 -29.50 -56.25
N ALA A 231 -38.45 -29.48 -56.02
CA ALA A 231 -39.34 -30.16 -55.06
C ALA A 231 -39.52 -29.46 -53.69
N ASP A 232 -40.71 -29.08 -53.23
CA ASP A 232 -42.12 -29.18 -53.69
C ASP A 232 -42.90 -27.95 -53.19
#